data_AF-A0A1X0QRW6-F1
#
_entry.id   AF-A0A1X0QRW6-F1
#
_cell.length_a   1.000
_cell.length_b   1.000
_cell.length_c   1.000
_cell.angle_alpha   90.00
_cell.angle_beta   90.00
_cell.angle_gamma   90.00
#
_symmetry.space_group_name_H-M   'P 1'
#
loop_
_entity.id
_entity.type
_entity.pdbx_description
1 polymer ?
#
loop_
_entity_poly.entity_id
_entity_poly.type
_entity_poly.pdbx_seq_one_letter_code
_entity_poly.pdbx_strand_id
1 'polypeptide(L)' 'MYLPPYSPELNPIEQFWAILKGKLKRHKLLTEEKLSDRIAKACNTIPTEILYNFASHSKRQIIQYYNKTTF' A
#
# COMPACT_ATOMS: atom_id res chain seq x y z
N MET A 1 -8.03 -3.20 -15.38
CA MET A 1 -8.07 -4.17 -14.25
C MET A 1 -9.32 -3.86 -13.45
N TYR A 2 -10.17 -4.84 -13.20
CA TYR A 2 -11.42 -4.67 -12.44
C TYR A 2 -11.20 -5.11 -10.98
N LEU A 3 -11.64 -4.28 -10.04
CA LEU A 3 -11.65 -4.57 -8.60
C LEU A 3 -13.11 -4.66 -8.16
N PRO A 4 -13.50 -5.71 -7.41
CA PRO A 4 -14.83 -5.77 -6.84
C PRO A 4 -15.05 -4.59 -5.87
N PRO A 5 -16.30 -4.10 -5.77
CA PRO A 5 -16.63 -2.99 -4.88
C PRO A 5 -16.33 -3.37 -3.43
N TYR A 6 -15.84 -2.40 -2.65
CA TYR A 6 -15.53 -2.56 -1.22
C TYR A 6 -14.50 -3.66 -0.87
N SER A 7 -13.59 -3.98 -1.80
CA SER A 7 -12.48 -4.93 -1.57
C SER A 7 -11.11 -4.23 -1.45
N PRO A 8 -10.88 -3.39 -0.41
CA PRO A 8 -9.59 -2.71 -0.22
C PRO A 8 -8.43 -3.70 -0.05
N GLU A 9 -8.67 -4.91 0.46
CA GLU A 9 -7.69 -5.98 0.61
C GLU A 9 -7.07 -6.44 -0.71
N LEU A 10 -7.75 -6.19 -1.83
CA LEU A 10 -7.26 -6.53 -3.17
C LEU A 10 -6.48 -5.39 -3.81
N ASN A 11 -6.60 -4.16 -3.30
CA ASN A 11 -5.98 -2.97 -3.89
C ASN A 11 -4.54 -2.78 -3.34
N PRO A 12 -3.49 -2.87 -4.20
CA PRO A 12 -2.11 -2.78 -3.73
C PRO A 12 -1.76 -1.41 -3.11
N ILE A 13 -2.49 -0.34 -3.44
CA ILE A 13 -2.25 0.98 -2.85
C ILE A 13 -2.53 1.02 -1.35
N GLU A 14 -3.43 0.16 -0.85
CA GLU A 14 -3.77 0.08 0.58
C GLU A 14 -2.59 -0.46 1.39
N GLN A 15 -1.87 -1.45 0.85
CA GLN A 15 -0.64 -1.98 1.46
C GLN A 15 0.46 -0.91 1.48
N PHE A 16 0.59 -0.14 0.41
CA PHE A 16 1.53 0.98 0.36
C PHE A 16 1.22 2.02 1.45
N TRP A 17 -0.05 2.44 1.58
CA TRP A 17 -0.46 3.38 2.61
C TRP A 17 -0.29 2.83 4.02
N ALA A 18 -0.45 1.53 4.24
CA ALA A 18 -0.19 0.90 5.55
C ALA A 18 1.28 1.07 5.96
N ILE A 19 2.23 0.80 5.06
CA ILE A 19 3.67 0.99 5.32
C ILE A 19 4.00 2.47 5.51
N LEU A 20 3.50 3.33 4.62
CA LEU A 20 3.80 4.76 4.66
C LEU A 20 3.30 5.39 5.95
N LYS A 21 2.05 5.11 6.36
CA LYS A 21 1.51 5.56 7.65
C LYS A 21 2.32 5.02 8.83
N GLY A 22 2.78 3.78 8.76
CA GLY A 22 3.69 3.21 9.76
C GLY A 22 5.00 3.97 9.91
N LYS A 23 5.60 4.41 8.79
CA LYS A 23 6.81 5.26 8.78
C LYS A 23 6.54 6.66 9.33
N LEU A 24 5.40 7.27 8.98
CA LEU A 24 5.04 8.61 9.42
C LEU A 24 4.75 8.68 10.92
N LYS A 25 4.00 7.72 11.46
CA LYS A 25 3.58 7.68 12.89
C LYS A 25 4.73 7.57 13.89
N ARG A 26 5.92 7.11 13.46
CA ARG A 26 7.06 6.86 14.36
C ARG A 26 7.72 8.12 14.92
N HIS A 27 7.52 9.30 14.31
CA HIS A 27 8.12 10.54 14.82
C HIS A 27 7.13 11.70 14.72
N LYS A 28 7.18 12.67 15.63
CA LYS A 28 6.40 13.91 15.50
C LYS A 28 6.93 14.73 14.31
N LEU A 29 6.08 15.57 13.73
CA LEU A 29 6.53 16.59 12.79
C LEU A 29 7.33 17.64 13.56
N LEU A 30 8.44 18.09 12.99
CA LEU A 30 9.15 19.26 13.50
C LEU A 30 8.35 20.53 13.17
N THR A 31 8.50 21.59 13.95
CA THR A 31 7.71 22.84 13.84
C THR A 31 7.74 23.46 12.44
N GLU A 32 8.83 23.26 11.70
CA GLU A 32 9.03 23.79 10.34
C GLU A 32 8.87 22.71 9.24
N GLU A 33 8.74 21.43 9.61
CA GLU A 33 8.63 20.33 8.65
C GLU A 33 7.21 20.25 8.09
N LYS A 34 7.07 20.43 6.78
CA LYS A 34 5.80 20.20 6.09
C LYS A 34 5.54 18.70 5.97
N LEU A 35 4.30 18.29 6.26
CA LEU A 35 3.86 16.91 6.12
C LEU A 35 4.08 16.36 4.70
N SER A 36 3.91 17.19 3.67
CA SER A 36 4.15 16.84 2.26
C SER A 36 5.58 16.38 2.00
N ASP A 37 6.55 17.09 2.56
CA ASP A 37 7.99 16.85 2.33
C ASP A 37 8.39 15.54 2.98
N ARG A 38 7.82 15.28 4.16
CA ARG A 38 8.01 14.03 4.88
C ARG A 38 7.36 12.84 4.18
N ILE A 39 6.16 13.02 3.61
CA ILE A 39 5.51 12.01 2.77
C ILE A 39 6.42 11.70 1.57
N ALA A 40 6.90 12.71 0.85
CA ALA A 40 7.79 12.54 -0.30
C ALA A 40 9.08 11.79 0.09
N LYS A 41 9.73 12.21 1.18
CA LYS A 41 10.92 11.54 1.71
C LYS A 41 10.63 10.08 2.07
N ALA A 42 9.53 9.82 2.77
CA ALA A 42 9.15 8.47 3.17
C ALA A 42 8.84 7.58 1.95
N CYS A 43 8.17 8.11 0.92
CA CYS A 43 7.95 7.41 -0.35
C CYS A 43 9.28 7.00 -1.00
N ASN A 44 10.27 7.91 -1.04
CA ASN A 44 11.59 7.64 -1.60
C ASN A 44 12.42 6.63 -0.78
N THR A 45 12.02 6.33 0.46
CA THR A 45 12.67 5.28 1.27
C THR A 45 12.10 3.87 1.05
N ILE A 46 11.03 3.73 0.27
CA ILE A 46 10.40 2.44 0.00
C ILE A 46 11.13 1.79 -1.18
N PRO A 47 11.80 0.64 -0.99
CA PRO A 47 12.47 -0.04 -2.09
C PRO A 47 11.48 -0.50 -3.15
N THR A 48 11.88 -0.45 -4.41
CA THR A 48 11.04 -0.89 -5.54
C THR A 48 10.62 -2.36 -5.41
N GLU A 49 11.46 -3.22 -4.82
CA GLU A 49 11.13 -4.62 -4.51
C GLU A 49 9.85 -4.74 -3.65
N ILE A 50 9.68 -3.86 -2.66
CA ILE A 50 8.47 -3.84 -1.82
C ILE A 50 7.24 -3.48 -2.65
N LEU A 51 7.37 -2.55 -3.61
CA LEU A 51 6.29 -2.19 -4.53
C LEU A 51 5.88 -3.37 -5.42
N TYR A 52 6.87 -4.13 -5.94
CA TYR A 52 6.61 -5.36 -6.69
C TYR A 52 5.92 -6.42 -5.83
N ASN A 53 6.29 -6.53 -4.55
CA ASN A 53 5.66 -7.47 -3.62
C ASN A 53 4.18 -7.12 -3.38
N PHE A 54 3.81 -5.84 -3.29
CA PHE A 54 2.40 -5.43 -3.17
C PHE A 54 1.58 -5.86 -4.39
N ALA A 55 2.08 -5.57 -5.60
CA ALA A 55 1.40 -5.94 -6.83
C ALA A 55 1.24 -7.47 -6.96
N SER A 56 2.30 -8.21 -6.63
CA SER A 56 2.31 -9.67 -6.65
C SER A 56 1.33 -10.27 -5.63
N HIS A 57 1.29 -9.72 -4.42
CA HIS A 57 0.33 -10.11 -3.39
C HIS A 57 -1.11 -9.88 -3.86
N SER A 58 -1.43 -8.67 -4.34
CA SER A 58 -2.77 -8.33 -4.85
C SER A 58 -3.19 -9.26 -5.99
N LYS A 59 -2.30 -9.56 -6.95
CA LYS A 59 -2.58 -10.53 -8.02
C LYS A 59 -2.97 -11.90 -7.47
N ARG A 60 -2.21 -12.41 -6.48
CA ARG A 60 -2.50 -13.70 -5.85
C ARG A 60 -3.84 -13.70 -5.12
N GLN A 61 -4.15 -12.65 -4.37
CA GLN A 61 -5.42 -12.52 -3.66
C GLN A 61 -6.61 -12.48 -4.62
N ILE A 62 -6.48 -11.76 -5.73
CA ILE A 62 -7.51 -11.71 -6.78
C ILE A 62 -7.75 -13.10 -7.39
N ILE A 63 -6.69 -13.84 -7.73
CA ILE A 63 -6.82 -15.21 -8.25
C ILE A 63 -7.53 -16.12 -7.23
N GLN A 64 -7.14 -16.03 -5.95
CA GLN A 64 -7.79 -16.81 -4.89
C GLN A 64 -9.27 -16.46 -4.71
N TYR A 65 -9.61 -15.18 -4.81
CA TYR A 65 -11.00 -14.72 -4.72
C TYR A 65 -11.85 -15.38 -5.80
N TYR A 66 -11.41 -15.35 -7.07
CA TYR A 66 -12.14 -15.96 -8.18
C TYR A 66 -12.24 -17.49 -8.09
N ASN A 67 -11.18 -18.16 -7.63
CA ASN A 67 -11.17 -19.61 -7.41
C ASN A 67 -12.10 -20.05 -6.27
N LYS A 68 -12.37 -19.18 -5.28
CA LYS A 68 -13.30 -19.46 -4.18
C LYS A 68 -14.76 -19.24 -4.55
N THR A 69 -15.02 -18.40 -5.55
CA THR A 69 -16.37 -18.08 -6.05
C THR A 69 -16.83 -18.98 -7.20
N THR A 70 -16.05 -20.02 -7.54
CA THR A 70 -16.47 -21.01 -8.54
C THR A 70 -17.48 -21.95 -7.87
N PHE A 71 -18.74 -21.88 -8.29
CA PHE A 71 -19.80 -22.82 -7.92
C PHE A 71 -19.60 -24.17 -8.59
#